data_AF-A0A0C3I2G9-F1
#
_entry.id   AF-A0A0C3I2G9-F1
#
_cell.length_a   1.000
_cell.length_b   1.000
_cell.length_c   1.000
_cell.angle_alpha   90.00
_cell.angle_beta   90.00
_cell.angle_gamma   90.00
#
_symmetry.space_group_name_H-M   'P 1'
#
loop_
_entity.id
_entity.type
_entity.pdbx_description
1 polymer ?
#
loop_
_entity_poly.entity_id
_entity_poly.type
_entity_poly.pdbx_seq_one_letter_code
_entity_poly.pdbx_strand_id
1 'polypeptide(L)'
;ANIGSDGLNSVSIDGHFTTTQGSDRVVSYQLDTNATPVANLTSQGVAVNLIETVNADGSFTYTATADNGTTVEPVFTLIVNTDGTYNFTLEGPIDHAQNGEDQLT
;
A
#
# COMPACT_ATOMS: atom_id res chain seq x y z
N ALA A 1 15.01 -15.88 1.45
CA ALA A 1 13.68 -16.21 0.90
C ALA A 1 13.33 -15.09 -0.06
N ASN A 2 13.09 -15.41 -1.33
CA ASN A 2 12.60 -14.43 -2.30
C ASN A 2 11.20 -14.01 -1.86
N ILE A 3 11.06 -12.75 -1.47
CA ILE A 3 9.77 -12.15 -1.15
C ILE A 3 9.47 -11.21 -2.33
N GLY A 4 8.47 -11.54 -3.16
CA GLY A 4 7.72 -10.50 -3.88
C GLY A 4 7.70 -10.46 -5.41
N SER A 5 8.30 -11.39 -6.17
CA SER A 5 8.28 -11.28 -7.65
C SER A 5 7.49 -12.35 -8.41
N ASP A 6 7.10 -13.46 -7.78
CA ASP A 6 6.33 -14.51 -8.48
C ASP A 6 4.83 -14.22 -8.56
N GLY A 7 4.31 -13.27 -7.76
CA GLY A 7 2.94 -12.77 -7.83
C GLY A 7 1.85 -13.80 -7.51
N LEU A 8 2.24 -15.00 -7.03
CA LEU A 8 1.30 -16.12 -6.85
C LEU A 8 0.62 -16.13 -5.48
N ASN A 9 1.13 -15.37 -4.51
CA ASN A 9 0.59 -15.31 -3.15
C ASN A 9 0.66 -13.89 -2.60
N SER A 10 -0.36 -13.50 -1.83
CA SER A 10 -0.33 -12.25 -1.08
C SER A 10 0.79 -12.28 -0.04
N VAL A 11 1.51 -11.17 0.10
CA VAL A 11 2.55 -11.01 1.12
C VAL A 11 2.17 -9.87 2.04
N SER A 12 2.24 -10.07 3.36
CA SER A 12 1.95 -9.04 4.34
C SER A 12 3.16 -8.65 5.17
N ILE A 13 3.18 -7.38 5.59
CA ILE A 13 4.12 -6.84 6.56
C ILE A 13 3.36 -5.98 7.56
N ASP A 14 3.67 -6.18 8.84
CA ASP A 14 3.18 -5.36 9.93
C ASP A 14 4.25 -4.35 10.36
N GLY A 15 3.81 -3.19 10.83
CA GLY A 15 4.70 -2.20 11.41
C GLY A 15 3.99 -1.29 12.41
N HIS A 16 4.76 -0.37 12.98
CA HIS A 16 4.26 0.52 14.01
C HIS A 16 4.97 1.89 13.96
N PHE A 17 4.18 2.96 13.89
CA PHE A 17 4.67 4.32 14.06
C PHE A 17 4.95 4.59 15.54
N THR A 18 6.22 4.71 15.89
CA THR A 18 6.62 5.08 17.25
C THR A 18 6.70 6.60 17.37
N THR A 19 6.00 7.16 18.36
CA THR A 19 6.04 8.61 18.65
C THR A 19 6.44 8.84 20.10
N THR A 20 7.30 9.85 20.34
CA THR A 20 7.62 10.31 21.69
C THR A 20 6.61 11.37 22.10
N GLN A 21 5.57 10.92 22.80
CA GLN A 21 4.49 11.78 23.26
C GLN A 21 4.89 12.48 24.57
N GLY A 22 4.63 13.79 24.66
CA GLY A 22 4.85 14.60 25.85
C GLY A 22 3.58 14.65 26.69
N SER A 23 3.11 15.87 27.00
CA SER A 23 1.79 16.04 27.61
C SER A 23 0.64 15.68 26.65
N ASP A 24 0.86 15.84 25.35
CA ASP A 24 -0.14 15.63 24.31
C ASP A 24 0.01 14.25 23.68
N ARG A 25 -1.15 13.66 23.31
CA ARG A 25 -1.23 12.32 22.72
C ARG A 25 -1.54 12.37 21.23
N VAL A 26 -0.97 11.44 20.47
CA VAL A 26 -1.41 11.19 19.09
C VAL A 26 -2.73 10.42 19.14
N VAL A 27 -3.71 10.88 18.38
CA VAL A 27 -5.08 10.32 18.36
C VAL A 27 -5.41 9.61 17.05
N SER A 28 -4.65 9.86 15.98
CA SER A 28 -4.85 9.20 14.69
C SER A 28 -3.57 9.23 13.86
N TYR A 29 -3.49 8.27 12.95
CA TYR A 29 -2.50 8.18 11.89
C TYR A 29 -3.25 8.01 10.57
N GLN A 30 -2.87 8.77 9.55
CA GLN A 30 -3.52 8.78 8.25
C GLN A 30 -2.48 9.01 7.16
N LEU A 31 -2.65 8.38 6.00
CA LEU A 31 -1.85 8.63 4.81
C LEU A 31 -2.34 9.94 4.17
N ASP A 32 -1.43 10.86 3.88
CA ASP A 32 -1.79 12.08 3.13
C ASP A 32 -1.99 11.74 1.66
N THR A 33 -3.25 11.57 1.24
CA THR A 33 -3.61 11.26 -0.14
C THR A 33 -3.42 12.45 -1.09
N ASN A 34 -3.26 13.68 -0.58
CA ASN A 34 -2.95 14.85 -1.40
C ASN A 34 -1.51 14.82 -1.92
N ALA A 35 -0.62 14.05 -1.30
CA ALA A 35 0.74 13.81 -1.76
C ALA A 35 0.82 12.84 -2.96
N THR A 36 -0.32 12.37 -3.49
CA THR A 36 -0.40 11.43 -4.63
C THR A 36 0.48 10.18 -4.42
N PRO A 37 0.27 9.41 -3.35
CA PRO A 37 1.21 8.39 -2.87
C PRO A 37 1.46 7.24 -3.87
N VAL A 38 0.57 7.03 -4.84
CA VAL A 38 0.69 6.01 -5.89
C VAL A 38 1.00 6.58 -7.27
N ALA A 39 1.44 7.84 -7.35
CA ALA A 39 1.80 8.46 -8.61
C ALA A 39 2.89 7.65 -9.32
N ASN A 40 2.68 7.38 -10.62
CA ASN A 40 3.57 6.60 -11.48
C ASN A 40 3.73 5.11 -11.11
N LEU A 41 2.95 4.59 -10.16
CA LEU A 41 2.87 3.15 -9.96
C LEU A 41 2.00 2.50 -11.04
N THR A 42 2.47 1.40 -11.58
CA THR A 42 1.70 0.53 -12.46
C THR A 42 1.69 -0.90 -11.94
N SER A 43 0.65 -1.66 -12.30
CA SER A 43 0.56 -3.09 -12.11
C SER A 43 0.21 -3.72 -13.45
N GLN A 44 1.10 -4.58 -13.96
CA GLN A 44 0.98 -5.18 -15.29
C GLN A 44 0.76 -4.14 -16.41
N GLY A 45 1.42 -2.98 -16.30
CA GLY A 45 1.34 -1.86 -17.23
C GLY A 45 0.12 -0.95 -17.06
N VAL A 46 -0.75 -1.21 -16.09
CA VAL A 46 -1.97 -0.44 -15.82
C VAL A 46 -1.76 0.47 -14.62
N ALA A 47 -2.22 1.73 -14.69
CA ALA A 47 -2.07 2.68 -13.61
C ALA A 47 -2.78 2.24 -12.32
N VAL A 48 -2.10 2.40 -11.18
CA VAL A 48 -2.65 2.08 -9.87
C VAL A 48 -3.50 3.25 -9.35
N ASN A 49 -4.72 2.95 -8.92
CA ASN A 49 -5.63 3.87 -8.25
C ASN A 49 -5.74 3.51 -6.77
N LEU A 50 -5.79 4.50 -5.89
CA LEU A 50 -5.92 4.31 -4.44
C LEU A 50 -7.24 4.89 -3.93
N ILE A 51 -7.98 4.10 -3.15
CA ILE A 51 -9.21 4.53 -2.48
C ILE A 51 -9.01 4.44 -0.98
N GLU A 52 -9.27 5.55 -0.27
CA GLU A 52 -9.33 5.59 1.20
C GLU A 52 -10.76 5.28 1.67
N THR A 53 -10.88 4.43 2.68
CA THR A 53 -12.10 4.18 3.45
C THR A 53 -11.86 4.52 4.92
N VAL A 54 -12.74 5.36 5.48
CA VAL A 54 -12.75 5.68 6.91
C VAL A 54 -13.61 4.65 7.63
N ASN A 55 -13.02 3.91 8.56
CA ASN A 55 -13.70 2.85 9.29
C ASN A 55 -14.38 3.40 10.56
N ALA A 56 -15.40 2.67 11.05
CA ALA A 56 -16.16 3.09 12.23
C ALA A 56 -15.33 3.09 13.54
N ASP A 57 -14.22 2.35 13.57
CA ASP A 57 -13.26 2.31 14.69
C ASP A 57 -12.20 3.42 14.62
N GLY A 58 -12.27 4.30 13.61
CA GLY A 58 -11.33 5.40 13.38
C GLY A 58 -10.05 5.00 12.65
N SER A 59 -9.88 3.73 12.27
CA SER A 59 -8.81 3.31 11.37
C SER A 59 -9.10 3.72 9.92
N PHE A 60 -8.07 3.69 9.08
CA PHE A 60 -8.18 3.97 7.65
C PHE A 60 -7.72 2.75 6.86
N THR A 61 -8.52 2.34 5.87
CA THR A 61 -8.15 1.31 4.89
C THR A 61 -7.89 1.97 3.54
N TYR A 62 -6.73 1.69 2.95
CA TYR A 62 -6.36 2.15 1.61
C TYR A 62 -6.27 0.95 0.68
N THR A 63 -7.15 0.89 -0.31
CA THR A 63 -7.18 -0.20 -1.29
C THR A 63 -6.68 0.31 -2.63
N ALA A 64 -5.61 -0.31 -3.12
CA ALA A 64 -5.01 -0.02 -4.41
C ALA A 64 -5.46 -1.04 -5.45
N THR A 65 -5.93 -0.56 -6.60
CA THR A 65 -6.41 -1.39 -7.71
C THR A 65 -5.84 -0.92 -9.04
N ALA A 66 -5.74 -1.84 -9.99
CA ALA A 66 -5.39 -1.55 -11.37
C ALA A 66 -6.60 -1.92 -12.26
N ASP A 67 -7.21 -0.90 -12.87
CA ASP A 67 -8.38 -1.06 -13.74
C ASP A 67 -7.96 -0.84 -15.20
N ASN A 68 -8.03 -1.91 -16.00
CA ASN A 68 -7.70 -1.86 -17.44
C ASN A 68 -8.91 -1.56 -18.32
N GLY A 69 -10.07 -1.26 -17.73
CA GLY A 69 -11.36 -1.05 -18.38
C GLY A 69 -12.18 -2.31 -18.61
N THR A 70 -11.63 -3.49 -18.31
CA THR A 70 -12.33 -4.79 -18.42
C THR A 70 -12.28 -5.60 -17.13
N THR A 71 -11.15 -5.54 -16.41
CA THR A 71 -10.97 -6.15 -15.09
C THR A 71 -10.35 -5.14 -14.12
N VAL A 72 -10.73 -5.26 -12.85
CA VAL A 72 -10.15 -4.50 -11.73
C VAL A 72 -9.37 -5.49 -10.89
N GLU A 73 -8.05 -5.41 -10.96
CA GLU A 73 -7.16 -6.30 -10.21
C GLU A 73 -6.73 -5.64 -8.91
N PRO A 74 -6.74 -6.36 -7.77
CA PRO A 74 -6.19 -5.85 -6.52
C PRO A 74 -4.66 -5.75 -6.62
N VAL A 75 -4.09 -4.67 -6.07
CA VAL A 75 -2.65 -4.44 -6.05
C VAL A 75 -2.12 -4.52 -4.62
N PHE A 76 -2.69 -3.75 -3.70
CA PHE A 76 -2.37 -3.86 -2.28
C PHE A 76 -3.49 -3.28 -1.40
N THR A 77 -3.45 -3.67 -0.14
CA THR A 77 -4.24 -3.07 0.94
C THR A 77 -3.33 -2.58 2.06
N LEU A 78 -3.52 -1.35 2.51
CA LEU A 78 -2.88 -0.78 3.70
C LEU A 78 -3.95 -0.46 4.74
N ILE A 79 -3.81 -0.97 5.96
CA ILE A 79 -4.66 -0.62 7.09
C ILE A 79 -3.80 0.16 8.09
N VAL A 80 -4.26 1.35 8.47
CA VAL A 80 -3.61 2.21 9.48
C VAL A 80 -4.54 2.37 10.67
N ASN A 81 -4.12 1.83 11.81
CA ASN A 81 -4.90 1.87 13.05
C ASN A 81 -4.61 3.14 13.85
N THR A 82 -5.55 3.53 14.71
CA THR A 82 -5.44 4.72 15.57
C THR A 82 -4.32 4.62 16.60
N ASP A 83 -3.90 3.41 16.97
CA ASP A 83 -2.78 3.16 17.86
C ASP A 83 -1.40 3.26 17.19
N GLY A 84 -1.36 3.48 15.88
CA GLY A 84 -0.13 3.60 15.09
C GLY A 84 0.40 2.29 14.54
N THR A 85 -0.25 1.15 14.83
CA THR A 85 0.01 -0.09 14.09
C THR A 85 -0.51 0.02 12.66
N TYR A 86 0.19 -0.62 11.73
CA TYR A 86 -0.28 -0.76 10.36
C TYR A 86 0.02 -2.14 9.81
N ASN A 87 -0.82 -2.58 8.87
CA ASN A 87 -0.61 -3.77 8.08
C ASN A 87 -0.64 -3.39 6.59
N PHE A 88 0.38 -3.80 5.85
CA PHE A 88 0.40 -3.70 4.40
C PHE A 88 0.37 -5.11 3.82
N THR A 89 -0.54 -5.35 2.89
CA THR A 89 -0.64 -6.60 2.14
C THR A 89 -0.50 -6.31 0.65
N LEU A 90 0.53 -6.84 0.02
CA LEU A 90 0.68 -6.87 -1.43
C LEU A 90 -0.17 -8.00 -1.99
N GLU A 91 -1.12 -7.68 -2.86
CA GLU A 91 -2.13 -8.61 -3.40
C GLU A 91 -1.90 -8.91 -4.88
N GLY A 92 -1.26 -7.98 -5.59
CA GLY A 92 -0.84 -8.12 -6.99
C GLY A 92 0.53 -7.46 -7.22
N PRO A 93 1.16 -7.69 -8.38
CA PRO A 93 2.49 -7.15 -8.67
C PRO A 93 2.47 -5.63 -8.79
N ILE A 94 3.57 -4.97 -8.42
CA ILE A 94 3.87 -3.58 -8.78
C ILE A 94 5.03 -3.63 -9.78
N ASP A 95 4.88 -2.95 -10.90
CA ASP A 95 5.90 -2.97 -11.93
C ASP A 95 7.12 -2.15 -11.48
N HIS A 96 8.30 -2.75 -11.63
CA HIS A 96 9.56 -2.05 -11.42
C HIS A 96 9.93 -1.21 -12.64
N ALA A 97 10.55 -0.04 -12.43
CA ALA A 97 11.10 0.75 -13.53
C ALA A 97 12.16 -0.06 -14.29
N GLN A 98 12.20 0.05 -15.62
CA GLN A 98 13.11 -0.73 -16.48
C GLN A 98 14.61 -0.45 -16.29
N ASN A 99 15.02 0.31 -15.27
CA ASN A 99 16.41 0.71 -15.03
C ASN A 99 17.26 -0.38 -14.35
N GLY A 100 17.09 -1.64 -14.78
CA GLY A 100 18.19 -2.61 -14.82
C GLY A 100 18.39 -3.56 -13.63
N GLU A 101 17.57 -3.57 -12.58
CA GLU A 101 17.80 -4.51 -11.46
C GLU A 101 17.27 -5.94 -11.72
N ASP A 102 16.59 -6.17 -12.85
CA ASP A 102 16.11 -7.50 -13.28
C ASP A 102 16.70 -7.97 -14.62
N GLN A 103 17.74 -7.29 -15.13
CA GLN A 103 18.56 -7.83 -16.21
C GLN A 103 19.78 -8.55 -15.63
N LEU A 104 19.64 -9.85 -15.39
CA LEU A 104 20.78 -10.75 -15.36
C LEU A 104 21.35 -10.83 -16.79
N THR A 105 22.28 -9.94 -17.14
CA THR A 105 23.19 -10.15 -18.28
C THR A 105 24.27 -11.15 -17.92
#